data_AF-A0A193CD88-F1
#
_entry.id   AF-A0A193CD88-F1
#
_cell.length_a   1.000
_cell.length_b   1.000
_cell.length_c   1.000
_cell.angle_alpha   90.00
_cell.angle_beta   90.00
_cell.angle_gamma   90.00
#
_symmetry.space_group_name_H-M   'P 1'
#
loop_
_entity.id
_entity.type
_entity.pdbx_description
1 polymer ?
#
loop_
_entity_poly.entity_id
_entity_poly.type
_entity_poly.pdbx_seq_one_letter_code
_entity_poly.pdbx_strand_id
1 'polypeptide(L)'
;MLDPAVRPETVTRPRLPKAAGLAWTLLIINTLGSTGAKTVIPLPRSVSQLITMGSLGAAFLIALALNHKLRIRPSAYLSLLTLLLVLSTFASLDLEGGFGSLFRCFRFTLFLSTLWLLTRWWGSLDLVRTYIRAYAVVLVTVVIGLALSPAKAMPFEYGGRLTGALWPLTPPQVGQYSAIVIGLTILLWLGGRLDRRNALIVIVPAFGILLLTHTRTAMLGLVAGTVVALMSQWMSSARARKVFTGLVFGGVFLVVVLGGLLQAWFLRGQSEENFSSLTGRAKVWDALLDAPRTTLEYLFGVGLTDKSYDGLPIDSSWLAVYHEQGFVGIAIVAAFLLVLIVVAVLRPPSPARACAIFLITYCLSASYTEAGLGDASPYLLHLALAASLLVRVPAEEPEFLKETA
;
A
#
# COMPACT_ATOMS: atom_id res chain seq x y z
N MET A 1 24.01 -52.28 4.48
CA MET A 1 24.59 -50.92 4.49
C MET A 1 23.61 -50.01 3.80
N LEU A 2 22.85 -49.22 4.57
CA LEU A 2 21.86 -48.27 4.07
C LEU A 2 22.59 -46.94 3.81
N ASP A 3 22.47 -46.47 2.57
CA ASP A 3 23.03 -45.23 2.06
C ASP A 3 22.52 -44.02 2.88
N PRO A 4 23.39 -43.16 3.45
CA PRO A 4 22.95 -42.04 4.27
C PRO A 4 22.27 -40.99 3.41
N ALA A 5 20.94 -40.91 3.53
CA ALA A 5 20.06 -39.77 3.28
C ALA A 5 20.71 -38.59 2.54
N VAL A 6 20.53 -38.58 1.21
CA VAL A 6 20.66 -37.39 0.36
C VAL A 6 19.81 -36.30 1.01
N ARG A 7 20.48 -35.31 1.63
CA ARG A 7 19.80 -34.10 2.11
C ARG A 7 19.18 -33.45 0.87
N PRO A 8 17.88 -33.12 0.87
CA PRO A 8 17.31 -32.38 -0.24
C PRO A 8 18.11 -31.08 -0.37
N GLU A 9 18.77 -30.91 -1.52
CA GLU A 9 19.46 -29.68 -1.86
C GLU A 9 18.52 -28.51 -1.60
N THR A 10 18.99 -27.55 -0.82
CA THR A 10 18.24 -26.35 -0.50
C THR A 10 17.99 -25.60 -1.80
N VAL A 11 16.81 -25.77 -2.40
CA VAL A 11 16.33 -25.02 -3.56
C VAL A 11 16.72 -23.55 -3.38
N THR A 12 17.69 -23.12 -4.18
CA THR A 12 18.30 -21.79 -4.08
C THR A 12 17.26 -20.77 -4.53
N ARG A 13 16.45 -20.30 -3.57
CA ARG A 13 15.43 -19.28 -3.88
C ARG A 13 16.14 -18.08 -4.51
N PRO A 14 15.69 -17.56 -5.67
CA PRO A 14 16.33 -16.44 -6.31
C PRO A 14 16.32 -15.24 -5.34
N ARG A 15 17.52 -14.86 -4.88
CA ARG A 15 17.69 -13.69 -4.02
C ARG A 15 17.35 -12.44 -4.83
N LEU A 16 16.61 -11.51 -4.22
CA LEU A 16 16.32 -10.22 -4.82
C LEU A 16 17.64 -9.44 -4.97
N PRO A 17 18.05 -9.04 -6.19
CA PRO A 17 19.22 -8.19 -6.36
C PRO A 17 19.05 -6.89 -5.57
N LYS A 18 20.12 -6.40 -4.93
CA LYS A 18 20.08 -5.17 -4.14
C LYS A 18 19.55 -3.98 -4.96
N ALA A 19 19.94 -3.90 -6.23
CA ALA A 19 19.48 -2.86 -7.15
C ALA A 19 17.98 -2.97 -7.48
N ALA A 20 17.43 -4.18 -7.57
CA ALA A 20 15.97 -4.37 -7.70
C ALA A 20 15.25 -3.91 -6.43
N GLY A 21 15.82 -4.20 -5.24
CA GLY A 21 15.34 -3.63 -3.97
C GLY A 21 15.38 -2.11 -3.94
N LEU A 22 16.45 -1.49 -4.48
CA LEU A 22 16.56 -0.04 -4.62
C LEU A 22 15.47 0.54 -5.53
N ALA A 23 15.18 -0.11 -6.67
CA ALA A 23 14.09 0.31 -7.55
C ALA A 23 12.74 0.33 -6.82
N TRP A 24 12.45 -0.68 -5.99
CA TRP A 24 11.26 -0.69 -5.13
C TRP A 24 11.25 0.45 -4.10
N THR A 25 12.38 0.74 -3.47
CA THR A 25 12.51 1.89 -2.56
C THR A 25 12.25 3.22 -3.28
N LEU A 26 12.73 3.37 -4.52
CA LEU A 26 12.51 4.56 -5.33
C LEU A 26 11.05 4.70 -5.79
N LEU A 27 10.35 3.58 -6.03
CA LEU A 27 8.90 3.58 -6.24
C LEU A 27 8.15 4.04 -4.98
N ILE A 28 8.57 3.61 -3.80
CA ILE A 28 8.01 4.11 -2.53
C ILE A 28 8.19 5.62 -2.46
N ILE A 29 9.41 6.12 -2.70
CA ILE A 29 9.71 7.57 -2.72
C ILE A 29 8.84 8.30 -3.74
N ASN A 30 8.61 7.75 -4.94
CA ASN A 30 7.73 8.37 -5.93
C ASN A 30 6.30 8.54 -5.41
N THR A 31 5.84 7.57 -4.61
CA THR A 31 4.49 7.57 -4.06
C THR A 31 4.35 8.35 -2.75
N LEU A 32 5.46 8.86 -2.18
CA LEU A 32 5.42 9.83 -1.09
C LEU A 32 4.83 11.13 -1.66
N GLY A 33 3.52 11.29 -1.54
CA GLY A 33 2.87 12.55 -1.90
C GLY A 33 3.52 13.74 -1.19
N SER A 34 3.34 14.93 -1.77
CA SER A 34 3.76 16.19 -1.18
C SER A 34 2.54 17.09 -1.10
N THR A 35 1.70 16.86 -0.08
CA THR A 35 0.49 17.64 0.12
C THR A 35 0.38 18.12 1.56
N GLY A 36 0.12 19.42 1.69
CA GLY A 36 -0.59 20.02 2.83
C GLY A 36 0.15 20.20 4.15
N ALA A 37 1.25 19.52 4.45
CA ALA A 37 1.94 19.68 5.73
C ALA A 37 3.05 20.75 5.67
N LYS A 38 3.04 21.68 6.63
CA LYS A 38 4.10 22.70 6.78
C LYS A 38 5.37 22.03 7.31
N THR A 39 6.47 22.17 6.58
CA THR A 39 7.75 21.55 6.92
C THR A 39 8.65 22.46 7.76
N VAL A 40 9.64 21.86 8.42
CA VAL A 40 10.69 22.58 9.19
C VAL A 40 11.41 23.56 8.29
N ILE A 41 11.89 23.06 7.14
CA ILE A 41 12.44 23.85 6.04
C ILE A 41 11.36 23.92 4.97
N PRO A 42 10.86 25.10 4.58
CA PRO A 42 9.84 25.22 3.54
C PRO A 42 10.33 24.52 2.27
N LEU A 43 9.69 23.41 1.92
CA LEU A 43 10.07 22.62 0.74
C LEU A 43 9.25 23.12 -0.45
N PRO A 44 9.88 23.72 -1.48
CA PRO A 44 9.14 24.14 -2.67
C PRO A 44 8.48 22.93 -3.32
N ARG A 45 7.24 23.10 -3.82
CA ARG A 45 6.51 22.02 -4.52
C ARG A 45 7.34 21.44 -5.66
N SER A 46 8.04 22.28 -6.41
CA SER A 46 8.95 21.88 -7.50
C SER A 46 10.05 20.91 -7.04
N VAL A 47 10.65 21.12 -5.87
CA VAL A 47 11.69 20.23 -5.33
C VAL A 47 11.08 18.88 -4.96
N SER A 48 9.93 18.87 -4.29
CA SER A 48 9.25 17.61 -3.94
C SER A 48 8.80 16.82 -5.18
N GLN A 49 8.32 17.51 -6.21
CA GLN A 49 7.96 16.92 -7.50
C GLN A 49 9.19 16.39 -8.23
N LEU A 50 10.30 17.13 -8.24
CA LEU A 50 11.56 16.68 -8.84
C LEU A 50 12.08 15.41 -8.16
N ILE A 51 12.04 15.34 -6.82
CA ILE A 51 12.48 14.16 -6.07
C ILE A 51 11.57 12.96 -6.36
N THR A 52 10.25 13.14 -6.30
CA THR A 52 9.29 12.04 -6.51
C THR A 52 9.28 11.56 -7.96
N MET A 53 9.29 12.46 -8.95
CA MET A 53 9.31 12.08 -10.37
C MET A 53 10.68 11.59 -10.80
N GLY A 54 11.75 12.22 -10.30
CA GLY A 54 13.13 11.76 -10.52
C GLY A 54 13.37 10.37 -9.95
N SER A 55 12.79 10.05 -8.77
CA SER A 55 12.88 8.70 -8.22
C SER A 55 12.18 7.66 -9.09
N LEU A 56 11.04 8.00 -9.72
CA LEU A 56 10.36 7.12 -10.67
C LEU A 56 11.21 6.90 -11.93
N GLY A 57 11.76 7.96 -12.51
CA GLY A 57 12.68 7.84 -13.65
C GLY A 57 13.90 6.97 -13.32
N ALA A 58 14.52 7.18 -12.16
CA ALA A 58 15.64 6.36 -11.70
C ALA A 58 15.24 4.90 -11.45
N ALA A 59 14.06 4.65 -10.86
CA ALA A 59 13.54 3.30 -10.66
C ALA A 59 13.35 2.56 -12.00
N PHE A 60 12.79 3.25 -12.99
CA PHE A 60 12.61 2.72 -14.34
C PHE A 60 13.94 2.38 -15.00
N LEU A 61 14.91 3.31 -14.99
CA LEU A 61 16.23 3.09 -15.58
C LEU A 61 16.99 1.93 -14.91
N ILE A 62 16.93 1.83 -13.58
CA ILE A 62 17.52 0.70 -12.84
C ILE A 62 16.84 -0.61 -13.25
N ALA A 63 15.50 -0.64 -13.29
CA ALA A 63 14.76 -1.83 -13.67
C ALA A 63 15.07 -2.26 -15.12
N LEU A 64 15.19 -1.30 -16.03
CA LEU A 64 15.54 -1.53 -17.44
C LEU A 64 16.98 -2.06 -17.59
N ALA A 65 17.94 -1.44 -16.91
CA ALA A 65 19.34 -1.87 -16.93
C ALA A 65 19.50 -3.30 -16.36
N LEU A 66 18.81 -3.61 -15.26
CA LEU A 66 18.82 -4.96 -14.68
C LEU A 66 18.09 -5.99 -15.54
N ASN A 67 17.03 -5.57 -16.26
CA ASN A 67 16.23 -6.43 -17.12
C ASN A 67 16.39 -6.08 -18.61
N HIS A 68 17.64 -5.95 -19.08
CA HIS A 68 17.94 -5.60 -20.47
C HIS A 68 17.37 -6.59 -21.50
N LYS A 69 17.11 -7.85 -21.11
CA LYS A 69 16.46 -8.87 -21.95
C LYS A 69 14.93 -8.78 -21.93
N LEU A 70 14.36 -7.77 -21.28
CA LEU A 70 12.92 -7.51 -21.13
C LEU A 70 12.14 -8.77 -20.73
N ARG A 71 12.68 -9.57 -19.81
CA ARG A 71 12.01 -10.80 -19.35
C ARG A 71 10.89 -10.43 -18.39
N ILE A 72 9.67 -10.50 -18.88
CA ILE A 72 8.46 -10.16 -18.13
C ILE A 72 7.72 -11.44 -17.76
N ARG A 73 7.25 -11.54 -16.51
CA ARG A 73 6.35 -12.63 -16.09
C ARG A 73 4.90 -12.22 -16.27
N PRO A 74 4.04 -13.08 -16.85
CA PRO A 74 2.60 -12.81 -16.93
C PRO A 74 1.99 -12.53 -15.57
N SER A 75 1.15 -11.51 -15.49
CA SER A 75 0.48 -11.10 -14.24
C SER A 75 -0.88 -10.50 -14.58
N ALA A 76 -1.96 -11.23 -14.24
CA ALA A 76 -3.32 -10.75 -14.46
C ALA A 76 -3.58 -9.40 -13.78
N TYR A 77 -2.99 -9.17 -12.59
CA TYR A 77 -3.04 -7.90 -11.88
C TYR A 77 -2.43 -6.74 -12.72
N LEU A 78 -1.23 -6.93 -13.27
CA LEU A 78 -0.59 -5.89 -14.08
C LEU A 78 -1.28 -5.70 -15.44
N SER A 79 -1.82 -6.77 -16.03
CA SER A 79 -2.61 -6.69 -17.25
C SER A 79 -3.87 -5.83 -17.05
N LEU A 80 -4.62 -6.06 -15.96
CA LEU A 80 -5.80 -5.26 -15.63
C LEU A 80 -5.43 -3.81 -15.29
N LEU A 81 -4.33 -3.58 -14.57
CA LEU A 81 -3.84 -2.21 -14.36
C LEU A 81 -3.38 -1.52 -15.65
N THR A 82 -2.81 -2.27 -16.59
CA THR A 82 -2.44 -1.73 -17.91
C THR A 82 -3.70 -1.37 -18.70
N LEU A 83 -4.76 -2.17 -18.62
CA LEU A 83 -6.07 -1.82 -19.20
C LEU A 83 -6.64 -0.56 -18.56
N LEU A 84 -6.53 -0.41 -17.24
CA LEU A 84 -6.94 0.80 -16.53
C LEU A 84 -6.14 2.03 -16.99
N LEU A 85 -4.83 1.89 -17.21
CA LEU A 85 -3.98 2.93 -17.77
C LEU A 85 -4.40 3.33 -19.20
N VAL A 86 -4.70 2.35 -20.06
CA VAL A 86 -5.18 2.63 -21.43
C VAL A 86 -6.48 3.44 -21.37
N LEU A 87 -7.42 3.01 -20.53
CA LEU A 87 -8.66 3.74 -20.28
C LEU A 87 -8.40 5.16 -19.76
N SER A 88 -7.54 5.29 -18.75
CA SER A 88 -7.15 6.59 -18.20
C SER A 88 -6.57 7.51 -19.25
N THR A 89 -5.74 6.96 -20.15
CA THR A 89 -5.10 7.72 -21.22
C THR A 89 -6.14 8.20 -22.22
N PHE A 90 -7.06 7.31 -22.63
CA PHE A 90 -8.15 7.64 -23.55
C PHE A 90 -9.09 8.71 -22.97
N ALA A 91 -9.55 8.54 -21.72
CA ALA A 91 -10.39 9.51 -21.04
C ALA A 91 -9.69 10.87 -20.82
N SER A 92 -8.36 10.89 -20.80
CA SER A 92 -7.56 12.10 -20.63
C SER A 92 -7.21 12.80 -21.95
N LEU A 93 -7.62 12.26 -23.11
CA LEU A 93 -7.34 12.84 -24.42
C LEU A 93 -8.15 14.12 -24.68
N ASP A 94 -9.33 14.26 -24.07
CA ASP A 94 -10.23 15.40 -24.32
C ASP A 94 -9.74 16.73 -23.72
N LEU A 95 -8.55 16.74 -23.10
CA LEU A 95 -7.85 17.92 -22.56
C LEU A 95 -8.66 18.85 -21.63
N GLU A 96 -9.88 18.48 -21.20
CA GLU A 96 -10.63 19.23 -20.19
C GLU A 96 -9.82 19.35 -18.88
N GLY A 97 -9.09 18.28 -18.52
CA GLY A 97 -8.14 18.28 -17.40
C GLY A 97 -6.76 18.88 -17.71
N GLY A 98 -6.55 19.41 -18.92
CA GLY A 98 -5.32 20.03 -19.40
C GLY A 98 -4.08 19.13 -19.40
N PHE A 99 -2.89 19.75 -19.53
CA PHE A 99 -1.60 19.04 -19.50
C PHE A 99 -1.32 18.28 -18.19
N GLY A 100 -1.98 18.67 -17.09
CA GLY A 100 -1.86 17.99 -15.80
C GLY A 100 -2.35 16.54 -15.87
N SER A 101 -3.42 16.29 -16.61
CA SER A 101 -3.96 14.94 -16.82
C SER A 101 -2.99 14.05 -17.60
N LEU A 102 -2.43 14.56 -18.72
CA LEU A 102 -1.41 13.85 -19.50
C LEU A 102 -0.16 13.52 -18.68
N PHE A 103 0.28 14.45 -17.82
CA PHE A 103 1.40 14.21 -16.93
C PHE A 103 1.14 13.08 -15.91
N ARG A 104 -0.09 12.99 -15.37
CA ARG A 104 -0.50 11.89 -14.49
C ARG A 104 -0.54 10.56 -15.25
N CYS A 105 -1.04 10.54 -16.48
CA CYS A 105 -0.99 9.35 -17.34
C CYS A 105 0.46 8.93 -17.62
N PHE A 106 1.35 9.87 -17.95
CA PHE A 106 2.77 9.59 -18.15
C PHE A 106 3.43 8.99 -16.90
N ARG A 107 3.19 9.58 -15.73
CA ARG A 107 3.64 9.02 -14.44
C ARG A 107 3.11 7.61 -14.25
N PHE A 108 1.83 7.36 -14.53
CA PHE A 108 1.22 6.05 -14.35
C PHE A 108 1.80 5.01 -15.32
N THR A 109 2.07 5.40 -16.57
CA THR A 109 2.77 4.59 -17.57
C THR A 109 4.17 4.19 -17.11
N LEU A 110 4.98 5.15 -16.64
CA LEU A 110 6.32 4.84 -16.11
C LEU A 110 6.26 3.94 -14.88
N PHE A 111 5.31 4.18 -13.97
CA PHE A 111 5.10 3.37 -12.78
C PHE A 111 4.77 1.91 -13.14
N LEU A 112 3.80 1.69 -14.02
CA LEU A 112 3.43 0.33 -14.47
C LEU A 112 4.55 -0.33 -15.28
N SER A 113 5.23 0.41 -16.16
CA SER A 113 6.36 -0.11 -16.94
C SER A 113 7.48 -0.58 -16.02
N THR A 114 7.78 0.18 -14.96
CA THR A 114 8.76 -0.23 -13.93
C THR A 114 8.32 -1.51 -13.22
N LEU A 115 7.05 -1.63 -12.83
CA LEU A 115 6.53 -2.84 -12.21
C LEU A 115 6.62 -4.06 -13.14
N TRP A 116 6.26 -3.90 -14.43
CA TRP A 116 6.41 -4.94 -15.45
C TRP A 116 7.85 -5.43 -15.57
N LEU A 117 8.83 -4.52 -15.62
CA LEU A 117 10.25 -4.87 -15.66
C LEU A 117 10.71 -5.59 -14.40
N LEU A 118 10.15 -5.27 -13.23
CA LEU A 118 10.49 -5.89 -11.96
C LEU A 118 9.83 -7.25 -11.73
N THR A 119 8.84 -7.66 -12.55
CA THR A 119 8.11 -8.94 -12.40
C THR A 119 9.01 -10.16 -12.34
N ARG A 120 10.16 -10.12 -13.01
CA ARG A 120 11.16 -11.19 -13.00
C ARG A 120 11.58 -11.60 -11.58
N TRP A 121 11.67 -10.65 -10.65
CA TRP A 121 12.12 -10.89 -9.27
C TRP A 121 10.98 -10.97 -8.26
N TRP A 122 9.73 -11.07 -8.72
CA TRP A 122 8.58 -11.30 -7.85
C TRP A 122 8.64 -12.70 -7.22
N GLY A 123 8.12 -12.82 -6.00
CA GLY A 123 8.03 -14.07 -5.23
C GLY A 123 8.98 -14.17 -4.02
N SER A 124 9.84 -13.17 -3.79
CA SER A 124 10.78 -13.18 -2.66
C SER A 124 10.23 -12.47 -1.42
N LEU A 125 10.34 -13.12 -0.26
CA LEU A 125 10.07 -12.48 1.05
C LEU A 125 11.13 -11.43 1.42
N ASP A 126 12.31 -11.43 0.78
CA ASP A 126 13.30 -10.38 0.99
C ASP A 126 12.77 -9.02 0.50
N LEU A 127 11.86 -9.04 -0.49
CA LEU A 127 11.19 -7.82 -0.93
C LEU A 127 10.35 -7.21 0.20
N VAL A 128 9.65 -8.02 0.99
CA VAL A 128 8.88 -7.55 2.17
C VAL A 128 9.81 -6.85 3.17
N ARG A 129 11.00 -7.41 3.40
CA ARG A 129 12.00 -6.80 4.31
C ARG A 129 12.49 -5.46 3.77
N THR A 130 12.77 -5.37 2.47
CA THR A 130 13.13 -4.10 1.81
C THR A 130 12.00 -3.08 1.94
N TYR A 131 10.77 -3.51 1.75
CA TYR A 131 9.57 -2.69 1.87
C TYR A 131 9.40 -2.12 3.28
N ILE A 132 9.51 -2.99 4.31
CA ILE A 132 9.49 -2.58 5.72
C ILE A 132 10.60 -1.58 6.01
N ARG A 133 11.83 -1.85 5.55
CA ARG A 133 12.98 -0.95 5.80
C ARG A 133 12.77 0.43 5.16
N ALA A 134 12.28 0.47 3.92
CA ALA A 134 12.05 1.72 3.21
C ALA A 134 10.99 2.58 3.93
N TYR A 135 9.84 2.01 4.31
CA TYR A 135 8.85 2.75 5.08
C TYR A 135 9.32 3.07 6.51
N ALA A 136 10.09 2.19 7.15
CA ALA A 136 10.67 2.50 8.46
C ALA A 136 11.60 3.71 8.40
N VAL A 137 12.40 3.88 7.34
CA VAL A 137 13.20 5.10 7.12
C VAL A 137 12.30 6.32 6.99
N VAL A 138 11.20 6.24 6.24
CA VAL A 138 10.21 7.33 6.14
C VAL A 138 9.61 7.66 7.52
N LEU A 139 9.26 6.65 8.32
CA LEU A 139 8.73 6.88 9.67
C LEU A 139 9.78 7.47 10.62
N VAL A 140 11.06 7.11 10.46
CA VAL A 140 12.15 7.74 11.22
C VAL A 140 12.24 9.23 10.89
N THR A 141 12.05 9.65 9.62
CA THR A 141 12.04 11.10 9.31
C THR A 141 10.87 11.83 9.97
N VAL A 142 9.72 11.18 10.16
CA VAL A 142 8.59 11.72 10.93
C VAL A 142 8.97 11.91 12.39
N VAL A 143 9.60 10.91 13.02
CA VAL A 143 10.05 11.00 14.42
C VAL A 143 11.11 12.09 14.61
N ILE A 144 12.08 12.18 13.68
CA ILE A 144 13.08 13.26 13.70
C ILE A 144 12.38 14.61 13.56
N GLY A 145 11.41 14.73 12.65
CA GLY A 145 10.61 15.94 12.49
C GLY A 145 9.87 16.34 13.77
N LEU A 146 9.28 15.37 14.47
CA LEU A 146 8.63 15.57 15.76
C LEU A 146 9.61 16.06 16.84
N ALA A 147 10.81 15.48 16.90
CA ALA A 147 11.84 15.88 17.86
C ALA A 147 12.41 17.28 17.58
N LEU A 148 12.61 17.63 16.30
CA LEU A 148 13.17 18.92 15.89
C LEU A 148 12.15 20.06 15.96
N SER A 149 10.88 19.79 15.64
CA SER A 149 9.82 20.81 15.62
C SER A 149 8.45 20.22 15.97
N PRO A 150 8.16 20.03 17.27
CA PRO A 150 6.89 19.46 17.72
C PRO A 150 5.67 20.22 17.20
N ALA A 151 5.73 21.55 17.18
CA ALA A 151 4.63 22.40 16.71
C ALA A 151 4.31 22.23 15.22
N LYS A 152 5.32 21.97 14.39
CA LYS A 152 5.14 21.72 12.94
C LYS A 152 4.73 20.27 12.65
N ALA A 153 5.19 19.33 13.47
CA ALA A 153 4.84 17.91 13.36
C ALA A 153 3.45 17.59 13.92
N MET A 154 2.90 18.42 14.81
CA MET A 154 1.53 18.29 15.34
C MET A 154 0.77 19.62 15.19
N PRO A 155 0.54 20.07 13.94
CA PRO A 155 -0.08 21.37 13.68
C PRO A 155 -1.56 21.40 14.07
N PHE A 156 -2.04 22.57 14.49
CA PHE A 156 -3.44 22.79 14.85
C PHE A 156 -4.40 22.59 13.67
N GLU A 157 -3.98 22.89 12.44
CA GLU A 157 -4.75 22.68 11.20
C GLU A 157 -5.19 21.22 11.01
N TYR A 158 -4.41 20.27 11.53
CA TYR A 158 -4.74 18.84 11.52
C TYR A 158 -5.28 18.35 12.86
N GLY A 159 -5.68 19.24 13.77
CA GLY A 159 -6.21 18.90 15.09
C GLY A 159 -5.17 18.26 16.01
N GLY A 160 -3.89 18.65 15.91
CA GLY A 160 -2.80 18.09 16.71
C GLY A 160 -2.35 16.68 16.29
N ARG A 161 -2.81 16.19 15.14
CA ARG A 161 -2.41 14.89 14.59
C ARG A 161 -0.99 14.94 14.06
N LEU A 162 -0.24 13.86 14.25
CA LEU A 162 1.12 13.73 13.76
C LEU A 162 1.17 13.75 12.21
N THR A 163 1.98 14.66 11.69
CA THR A 163 2.31 14.87 10.27
C THR A 163 3.81 14.67 10.04
N GLY A 164 4.22 14.63 8.78
CA GLY A 164 5.63 14.73 8.43
C GLY A 164 6.11 16.18 8.43
N ALA A 165 7.04 16.52 9.35
CA ALA A 165 7.64 17.86 9.41
C ALA A 165 8.91 18.00 8.57
N LEU A 166 9.60 16.90 8.24
CA LEU A 166 10.76 16.92 7.33
C LEU A 166 10.36 16.72 5.87
N TRP A 167 9.46 15.76 5.62
CA TRP A 167 8.80 15.55 4.34
C TRP A 167 7.31 15.77 4.54
N PRO A 168 6.62 16.53 3.67
CA PRO A 168 5.22 16.91 3.89
C PRO A 168 4.27 15.71 3.71
N LEU A 169 4.08 14.95 4.78
CA LEU A 169 3.16 13.82 4.85
C LEU A 169 1.94 14.21 5.68
N THR A 170 0.77 13.90 5.14
CA THR A 170 -0.50 14.04 5.86
C THR A 170 -0.64 12.96 6.95
N PRO A 171 -1.46 13.19 7.99
CA PRO A 171 -1.64 12.19 9.05
C PRO A 171 -2.17 10.82 8.56
N PRO A 172 -3.10 10.73 7.57
CA PRO A 172 -3.48 9.46 6.99
C PRO A 172 -2.32 8.68 6.36
N GLN A 173 -1.43 9.36 5.62
CA GLN A 173 -0.26 8.71 5.00
C GLN A 173 0.72 8.18 6.05
N VAL A 174 1.04 8.97 7.08
CA VAL A 174 1.89 8.51 8.18
C VAL A 174 1.26 7.31 8.89
N GLY A 175 -0.06 7.36 9.14
CA GLY A 175 -0.81 6.26 9.73
C GLY A 175 -0.76 4.99 8.87
N GLN A 176 -0.96 5.14 7.56
CA GLN A 176 -0.86 4.04 6.60
C GLN A 176 0.50 3.38 6.64
N TYR A 177 1.58 4.14 6.56
CA TYR A 177 2.93 3.57 6.53
C TYR A 177 3.26 2.85 7.84
N SER A 178 2.84 3.40 8.97
CA SER A 178 2.94 2.74 10.28
C SER A 178 2.16 1.43 10.32
N ALA A 179 0.90 1.42 9.88
CA ALA A 179 0.06 0.23 9.84
C ALA A 179 0.67 -0.88 8.98
N ILE A 180 1.16 -0.54 7.79
CA ILE A 180 1.80 -1.49 6.87
C ILE A 180 3.09 -2.07 7.49
N VAL A 181 3.94 -1.23 8.09
CA VAL A 181 5.16 -1.66 8.78
C VAL A 181 4.84 -2.61 9.94
N ILE A 182 3.85 -2.29 10.76
CA ILE A 182 3.43 -3.13 11.90
C ILE A 182 2.93 -4.49 11.39
N GLY A 183 1.95 -4.50 10.48
CA GLY A 183 1.31 -5.73 10.04
C GLY A 183 2.28 -6.68 9.33
N LEU A 184 3.11 -6.16 8.41
CA LEU A 184 4.12 -6.99 7.75
C LEU A 184 5.16 -7.52 8.74
N THR A 185 5.57 -6.73 9.73
CA THR A 185 6.54 -7.16 10.75
C THR A 185 5.95 -8.27 11.64
N ILE A 186 4.69 -8.13 12.07
CA ILE A 186 3.97 -9.19 12.82
C ILE A 186 3.96 -10.49 12.02
N LEU A 187 3.64 -10.42 10.72
CA LEU A 187 3.53 -11.61 9.87
C LEU A 187 4.89 -12.26 9.59
N LEU A 188 5.97 -11.47 9.43
CA LEU A 188 7.32 -12.02 9.34
C LEU A 188 7.76 -12.69 10.65
N TRP A 189 7.44 -12.10 11.80
CA TRP A 189 7.71 -12.70 13.11
C TRP A 189 6.96 -14.03 13.30
N LEU A 190 5.66 -14.05 13.01
CA LEU A 190 4.83 -15.26 13.07
C LEU A 190 5.31 -16.35 12.11
N GLY A 191 5.78 -15.95 10.92
CA GLY A 191 6.38 -16.84 9.94
C GLY A 191 7.79 -17.32 10.27
N GLY A 192 8.33 -16.97 11.45
CA GLY A 192 9.68 -17.37 11.90
C GLY A 192 10.81 -16.73 11.09
N ARG A 193 10.54 -15.61 10.41
CA ARG A 193 11.52 -14.88 9.59
C ARG A 193 12.19 -13.71 10.30
N LEU A 194 11.75 -13.43 11.53
CA LEU A 194 12.23 -12.36 12.40
C LEU A 194 12.12 -12.78 13.86
N ASP A 195 13.12 -12.45 14.68
CA ASP A 195 13.08 -12.72 16.12
C ASP A 195 12.17 -11.74 16.87
N ARG A 196 11.65 -12.16 18.02
CA ARG A 196 10.72 -11.35 18.83
C ARG A 196 11.29 -9.99 19.20
N ARG A 197 12.57 -9.91 19.58
CA ARG A 197 13.22 -8.65 19.97
C ARG A 197 13.22 -7.65 18.81
N ASN A 198 13.66 -8.10 17.63
CA ASN A 198 13.70 -7.26 16.43
C ASN A 198 12.30 -6.85 15.97
N ALA A 199 11.31 -7.74 16.11
CA ALA A 199 9.92 -7.43 15.83
C ALA A 199 9.41 -6.30 16.75
N LEU A 200 9.67 -6.40 18.06
CA LEU A 200 9.22 -5.38 19.03
C LEU A 200 9.89 -4.02 18.81
N ILE A 201 11.18 -3.99 18.47
CA ILE A 201 11.91 -2.75 18.16
C ILE A 201 11.27 -1.98 17.00
N VAL A 202 10.65 -2.67 16.04
CA VAL A 202 9.97 -2.05 14.90
C VAL A 202 8.50 -1.75 15.21
N ILE A 203 7.79 -2.71 15.81
CA ILE A 203 6.34 -2.61 16.06
C ILE A 203 6.02 -1.51 17.08
N VAL A 204 6.75 -1.43 18.19
CA VAL A 204 6.41 -0.52 19.30
C VAL A 204 6.49 0.96 18.86
N PRO A 205 7.59 1.43 18.24
CA PRO A 205 7.65 2.81 17.75
C PRO A 205 6.62 3.08 16.65
N ALA A 206 6.46 2.17 15.69
CA ALA A 206 5.48 2.34 14.61
C ALA A 206 4.04 2.43 15.15
N PHE A 207 3.71 1.65 16.19
CA PHE A 207 2.41 1.71 16.85
C PHE A 207 2.21 3.05 17.58
N GLY A 208 3.25 3.55 18.28
CA GLY A 208 3.22 4.89 18.88
C GLY A 208 2.97 5.99 17.84
N ILE A 209 3.66 5.93 16.70
CA ILE A 209 3.42 6.85 15.57
C ILE A 209 1.97 6.74 15.08
N LEU A 210 1.46 5.52 14.85
CA LEU A 210 0.08 5.29 14.41
C LEU A 210 -0.93 5.95 15.36
N LEU A 211 -0.77 5.79 16.68
CA LEU A 211 -1.65 6.40 17.67
C LEU A 211 -1.63 7.93 17.61
N LEU A 212 -0.44 8.53 17.46
CA LEU A 212 -0.27 9.99 17.35
C LEU A 212 -0.85 10.58 16.07
N THR A 213 -0.98 9.79 14.99
CA THR A 213 -1.68 10.25 13.77
C THR A 213 -3.20 10.31 13.97
N HIS A 214 -3.72 9.66 15.03
CA HIS A 214 -5.13 9.42 15.29
C HIS A 214 -5.91 8.77 14.13
N THR A 215 -5.27 8.21 13.10
CA THR A 215 -5.96 7.81 11.84
C THR A 215 -6.81 6.55 12.02
N ARG A 216 -8.15 6.72 12.02
CA ARG A 216 -9.13 5.64 12.20
C ARG A 216 -9.02 4.58 11.09
N THR A 217 -8.95 5.03 9.83
CA THR A 217 -8.85 4.15 8.66
C THR A 217 -7.62 3.25 8.72
N ALA A 218 -6.45 3.82 9.02
CA ALA A 218 -5.21 3.05 9.15
C ALA A 218 -5.27 2.02 10.30
N MET A 219 -5.87 2.39 11.44
CA MET A 219 -6.05 1.47 12.57
C MET A 219 -7.02 0.34 12.22
N LEU A 220 -8.17 0.66 11.60
CA LEU A 220 -9.14 -0.33 11.13
C LEU A 220 -8.53 -1.27 10.09
N GLY A 221 -7.79 -0.74 9.12
CA GLY A 221 -7.07 -1.53 8.11
C GLY A 221 -6.03 -2.46 8.74
N LEU A 222 -5.27 -1.98 9.73
CA LEU A 222 -4.31 -2.79 10.48
C LEU A 222 -4.99 -3.96 11.20
N VAL A 223 -6.07 -3.67 11.94
CA VAL A 223 -6.80 -4.68 12.72
C VAL A 223 -7.46 -5.69 11.78
N ALA A 224 -8.27 -5.22 10.82
CA ALA A 224 -8.97 -6.08 9.87
C ALA A 224 -7.98 -6.92 9.06
N GLY A 225 -6.94 -6.30 8.51
CA GLY A 225 -5.91 -7.00 7.76
C GLY A 225 -5.18 -8.06 8.57
N THR A 226 -4.84 -7.74 9.82
CA THR A 226 -4.14 -8.69 10.71
C THR A 226 -5.05 -9.85 11.11
N VAL A 227 -6.31 -9.58 11.45
CA VAL A 227 -7.32 -10.60 11.77
C VAL A 227 -7.51 -11.56 10.60
N VAL A 228 -7.75 -11.05 9.39
CA VAL A 228 -7.97 -11.89 8.20
C VAL A 228 -6.69 -12.68 7.85
N ALA A 229 -5.51 -12.07 7.96
CA ALA A 229 -4.24 -12.77 7.73
C ALA A 229 -3.99 -13.88 8.75
N LEU A 230 -4.30 -13.65 10.04
CA LEU A 230 -4.19 -14.66 11.10
C LEU A 230 -5.19 -15.80 10.90
N MET A 231 -6.45 -15.49 10.57
CA MET A 231 -7.46 -16.50 10.24
C MET A 231 -7.02 -17.37 9.07
N SER A 232 -6.37 -16.78 8.06
CA SER A 232 -5.83 -17.53 6.92
C SER A 232 -4.76 -18.56 7.30
N GLN A 233 -4.15 -18.42 8.49
CA GLN A 233 -3.11 -19.29 9.05
C GLN A 233 -3.61 -20.10 10.27
N TRP A 234 -4.90 -20.04 10.59
CA TRP A 234 -5.46 -20.62 11.81
C TRP A 234 -5.22 -22.13 11.91
N MET A 235 -5.48 -22.85 10.83
CA MET A 235 -5.28 -24.31 10.81
C MET A 235 -3.80 -24.69 10.67
N SER A 236 -2.98 -23.85 10.05
CA SER A 236 -1.58 -24.17 9.71
C SER A 236 -0.56 -23.79 10.78
N SER A 237 -0.86 -22.86 11.69
CA SER A 237 0.14 -22.34 12.64
C SER A 237 -0.41 -22.22 14.06
N ALA A 238 0.16 -23.02 14.98
CA ALA A 238 -0.13 -22.91 16.41
C ALA A 238 0.26 -21.55 17.00
N ARG A 239 1.33 -20.91 16.47
CA ARG A 239 1.72 -19.55 16.87
C ARG A 239 0.65 -18.54 16.46
N ALA A 240 0.12 -18.66 15.24
CA ALA A 240 -0.96 -17.78 14.77
C ALA A 240 -2.22 -17.93 15.64
N ARG A 241 -2.60 -19.17 15.99
CA ARG A 241 -3.73 -19.41 16.91
C ARG A 241 -3.53 -18.74 18.26
N LYS A 242 -2.38 -18.95 18.90
CA LYS A 242 -2.07 -18.35 20.21
C LYS A 242 -2.12 -16.82 20.16
N VAL A 243 -1.54 -16.21 19.13
CA VAL A 243 -1.52 -14.75 18.97
C VAL A 243 -2.92 -14.21 18.68
N PHE A 244 -3.69 -14.87 17.82
CA PHE A 244 -5.07 -14.48 17.54
C PHE A 244 -5.94 -14.56 18.81
N THR A 245 -5.88 -15.68 19.53
CA THR A 245 -6.59 -15.84 20.81
C THR A 245 -6.18 -14.76 21.81
N GLY A 246 -4.88 -14.47 21.92
CA GLY A 246 -4.37 -13.40 22.76
C GLY A 246 -4.84 -12.00 22.34
N LEU A 247 -4.93 -11.73 21.03
CA LEU A 247 -5.46 -10.47 20.49
C LEU A 247 -6.96 -10.32 20.78
N VAL A 248 -7.74 -11.39 20.66
CA VAL A 248 -9.17 -11.37 20.96
C VAL A 248 -9.40 -11.10 22.44
N PHE A 249 -8.80 -11.89 23.33
CA PHE A 249 -8.99 -11.70 24.78
C PHE A 249 -8.37 -10.37 25.28
N GLY A 250 -7.19 -10.02 24.80
CA GLY A 250 -6.56 -8.75 25.12
C GLY A 250 -7.36 -7.55 24.60
N GLY A 251 -7.94 -7.67 23.40
CA GLY A 251 -8.82 -6.66 22.82
C GLY A 251 -10.11 -6.48 23.63
N VAL A 252 -10.77 -7.57 24.01
CA VAL A 252 -11.95 -7.53 24.89
C VAL A 252 -11.62 -6.87 26.22
N PHE A 253 -10.51 -7.27 26.86
CA PHE A 253 -10.04 -6.66 28.09
C PHE A 253 -9.77 -5.15 27.93
N LEU A 254 -9.09 -4.75 26.85
CA LEU A 254 -8.79 -3.35 26.58
C LEU A 254 -10.06 -2.51 26.38
N VAL A 255 -11.06 -3.04 25.68
CA VAL A 255 -12.35 -2.38 25.47
C VAL A 255 -13.10 -2.22 26.79
N VAL A 256 -13.10 -3.24 27.64
CA VAL A 256 -13.78 -3.19 28.94
C VAL A 256 -13.09 -2.22 29.91
N VAL A 257 -11.76 -2.24 29.98
CA VAL A 257 -10.99 -1.46 30.96
C VAL A 257 -10.73 -0.03 30.50
N LEU A 258 -10.41 0.17 29.22
CA LEU A 258 -10.04 1.46 28.64
C LEU A 258 -11.08 1.99 27.66
N GLY A 259 -12.33 1.49 27.71
CA GLY A 259 -13.39 1.85 26.78
C GLY A 259 -13.59 3.36 26.63
N GLY A 260 -13.60 4.11 27.74
CA GLY A 260 -13.73 5.57 27.71
C GLY A 260 -12.54 6.27 27.04
N LEU A 261 -11.31 5.81 27.25
CA LEU A 261 -10.11 6.34 26.58
C LEU A 261 -10.09 6.00 25.10
N LEU A 262 -10.50 4.79 24.73
CA LEU A 262 -10.64 4.35 23.35
C LEU A 262 -11.71 5.17 22.64
N GLN A 263 -12.86 5.39 23.28
CA GLN A 263 -13.94 6.23 22.75
C GLN A 263 -13.50 7.68 22.61
N ALA A 264 -12.76 8.24 23.57
CA ALA A 264 -12.23 9.60 23.47
C ALA A 264 -11.21 9.74 22.33
N TRP A 265 -10.26 8.80 22.20
CA TRP A 265 -9.31 8.76 21.10
C TRP A 265 -10.01 8.57 19.74
N PHE A 266 -11.04 7.72 19.71
CA PHE A 266 -11.79 7.40 18.51
C PHE A 266 -12.67 8.57 18.09
N LEU A 267 -13.45 9.18 18.98
CA LEU A 267 -14.33 10.31 18.65
C LEU A 267 -13.55 11.60 18.38
N ARG A 268 -12.33 11.76 18.93
CA ARG A 268 -11.51 12.99 18.76
C ARG A 268 -12.26 14.28 19.12
N GLY A 269 -13.18 14.21 20.09
CA GLY A 269 -14.04 15.33 20.47
C GLY A 269 -15.13 15.71 19.47
N GLN A 270 -15.40 14.89 18.44
CA GLN A 270 -16.48 15.12 17.48
C GLN A 270 -17.84 14.64 18.01
N SER A 271 -18.92 15.35 17.64
CA SER A 271 -20.30 14.90 17.86
C SER A 271 -20.66 13.68 17.00
N GLU A 272 -21.62 12.88 17.44
CA GLU A 272 -22.10 11.70 16.71
C GLU A 272 -22.67 12.05 15.32
N GLU A 273 -23.26 13.23 15.16
CA GLU A 273 -23.78 13.72 13.88
C GLU A 273 -22.66 13.97 12.86
N ASN A 274 -21.56 14.61 13.26
CA ASN A 274 -20.37 14.79 12.42
C ASN A 274 -19.66 13.46 12.12
N PHE A 275 -19.82 12.47 13.00
CA PHE A 275 -19.31 11.12 12.77
C PHE A 275 -20.16 10.38 11.72
N SER A 276 -21.49 10.47 11.80
CA SER A 276 -22.42 9.83 10.87
C SER A 276 -22.32 10.37 9.43
N SER A 277 -22.00 11.66 9.26
CA SER A 277 -21.79 12.30 7.96
C SER A 277 -20.36 12.13 7.40
N LEU A 278 -19.56 11.23 7.98
CA LEU A 278 -18.13 11.05 7.67
C LEU A 278 -17.38 12.38 7.62
N THR A 279 -17.64 13.27 8.58
CA THR A 279 -17.01 14.59 8.70
C THR A 279 -17.22 15.49 7.47
N GLY A 280 -18.41 15.46 6.87
CA GLY A 280 -18.76 16.30 5.72
C GLY A 280 -18.36 15.73 4.35
N ARG A 281 -17.67 14.57 4.32
CA ARG A 281 -17.30 13.87 3.07
C ARG A 281 -18.52 13.46 2.25
N ALA A 282 -19.59 13.04 2.94
CA ALA A 282 -20.84 12.66 2.28
C ALA A 282 -21.36 13.75 1.34
N LYS A 283 -21.24 15.04 1.73
CA LYS A 283 -21.69 16.16 0.88
C LYS A 283 -20.95 16.25 -0.46
N VAL A 284 -19.63 16.02 -0.45
CA VAL A 284 -18.82 16.01 -1.67
C VAL A 284 -19.15 14.78 -2.52
N TRP A 285 -19.41 13.66 -1.87
CA TRP A 285 -19.78 12.42 -2.54
C TRP A 285 -21.13 12.54 -3.23
N ASP A 286 -22.13 13.09 -2.53
CA ASP A 286 -23.47 13.33 -3.05
C ASP A 286 -23.40 14.32 -4.22
N ALA A 287 -22.71 15.45 -4.05
CA ALA A 287 -22.53 16.43 -5.13
C ALA A 287 -21.86 15.83 -6.39
N LEU A 288 -20.84 14.98 -6.20
CA LEU A 288 -20.14 14.31 -7.30
C LEU A 288 -21.01 13.25 -8.01
N LEU A 289 -21.91 12.59 -7.27
CA LEU A 289 -22.83 11.58 -7.80
C LEU A 289 -24.01 12.22 -8.52
N ASP A 290 -24.49 13.37 -8.04
CA ASP A 290 -25.61 14.13 -8.62
C ASP A 290 -25.18 15.02 -9.81
N ALA A 291 -23.87 15.19 -10.02
CA ALA A 291 -23.32 15.96 -11.12
C ALA A 291 -23.84 15.44 -12.48
N PRO A 292 -24.34 16.33 -13.37
CA PRO A 292 -24.78 15.91 -14.69
C PRO A 292 -23.59 15.40 -15.50
N ARG A 293 -23.76 14.24 -16.16
CA ARG A 293 -22.71 13.61 -16.97
C ARG A 293 -23.24 13.16 -18.31
N THR A 294 -22.40 13.24 -19.33
CA THR A 294 -22.67 12.59 -20.61
C THR A 294 -22.55 11.07 -20.48
N THR A 295 -23.12 10.31 -21.43
CA THR A 295 -22.98 8.85 -21.45
C THR A 295 -21.51 8.40 -21.51
N LEU A 296 -20.66 9.17 -22.19
CA LEU A 296 -19.23 8.88 -22.30
C LEU A 296 -18.51 9.12 -20.97
N GLU A 297 -18.75 10.24 -20.31
CA GLU A 297 -18.19 10.53 -18.97
C GLU A 297 -18.69 9.53 -17.92
N TYR A 298 -19.95 9.10 -18.01
CA TYR A 298 -20.50 8.08 -17.13
C TYR A 298 -19.75 6.75 -17.27
N LEU A 299 -19.48 6.32 -18.50
CA LEU A 299 -18.82 5.04 -18.77
C LEU A 299 -17.30 5.10 -18.57
N PHE A 300 -16.65 6.15 -19.05
CA PHE A 300 -15.20 6.25 -19.18
C PHE A 300 -14.54 7.34 -18.31
N GLY A 301 -15.33 8.18 -17.65
CA GLY A 301 -14.85 9.25 -16.77
C GLY A 301 -14.31 10.47 -17.53
N VAL A 302 -13.81 11.44 -16.77
CA VAL A 302 -13.27 12.72 -17.28
C VAL A 302 -11.74 12.73 -17.43
N GLY A 303 -11.08 11.58 -17.23
CA GLY A 303 -9.62 11.46 -17.23
C GLY A 303 -8.99 11.71 -15.85
N LEU A 304 -7.67 11.57 -15.75
CA LEU A 304 -6.97 11.66 -14.46
C LEU A 304 -6.89 13.11 -13.94
N THR A 305 -7.46 13.35 -12.77
CA THR A 305 -7.55 14.66 -12.12
C THR A 305 -6.61 14.76 -10.91
N ASP A 306 -6.64 15.88 -10.20
CA ASP A 306 -5.95 16.01 -8.91
C ASP A 306 -6.71 15.36 -7.75
N LYS A 307 -7.69 14.51 -8.05
CA LYS A 307 -8.57 13.86 -7.08
C LYS A 307 -9.37 14.89 -6.28
N SER A 308 -9.83 15.95 -6.94
CA SER A 308 -10.70 16.95 -6.35
C SER A 308 -11.94 17.18 -7.20
N TYR A 309 -13.02 17.62 -6.54
CA TYR A 309 -14.28 18.03 -7.15
C TYR A 309 -14.68 19.37 -6.53
N ASP A 310 -14.84 20.41 -7.34
CA ASP A 310 -15.04 21.80 -6.90
C ASP A 310 -14.04 22.28 -5.83
N GLY A 311 -12.78 21.85 -5.96
CA GLY A 311 -11.70 22.19 -5.03
C GLY A 311 -11.72 21.42 -3.70
N LEU A 312 -12.68 20.51 -3.51
CA LEU A 312 -12.75 19.62 -2.36
C LEU A 312 -12.18 18.23 -2.70
N PRO A 313 -11.43 17.59 -1.79
CA PRO A 313 -10.77 16.33 -2.09
C PRO A 313 -11.77 15.16 -2.19
N ILE A 314 -11.57 14.30 -3.19
CA ILE A 314 -12.27 13.04 -3.36
C ILE A 314 -11.52 11.98 -2.54
N ASP A 315 -11.99 11.77 -1.31
CA ASP A 315 -11.36 10.89 -0.34
C ASP A 315 -11.83 9.41 -0.44
N SER A 316 -12.38 8.96 -1.55
CA SER A 316 -12.79 7.56 -1.75
C SER A 316 -12.20 7.05 -3.05
N SER A 317 -11.54 5.88 -3.01
CA SER A 317 -10.97 5.28 -4.21
C SER A 317 -12.04 4.96 -5.25
N TRP A 318 -13.21 4.51 -4.81
CA TRP A 318 -14.32 4.16 -5.71
C TRP A 318 -14.91 5.38 -6.40
N LEU A 319 -15.10 6.49 -5.66
CA LEU A 319 -15.59 7.73 -6.23
C LEU A 319 -14.54 8.43 -7.10
N ALA A 320 -13.27 8.37 -6.71
CA ALA A 320 -12.18 8.91 -7.52
C ALA A 320 -12.06 8.17 -8.85
N VAL A 321 -12.11 6.83 -8.82
CA VAL A 321 -12.11 6.01 -10.04
C VAL A 321 -13.37 6.25 -10.86
N TYR A 322 -14.54 6.35 -10.24
CA TYR A 322 -15.78 6.68 -10.93
C TYR A 322 -15.69 8.02 -11.65
N HIS A 323 -15.13 9.04 -11.00
CA HIS A 323 -14.97 10.36 -11.58
C HIS A 323 -13.99 10.34 -12.76
N GLU A 324 -12.81 9.76 -12.57
CA GLU A 324 -11.71 9.86 -13.54
C GLU A 324 -11.76 8.82 -14.65
N GLN A 325 -12.33 7.66 -14.39
CA GLN A 325 -12.26 6.47 -15.25
C GLN A 325 -13.64 5.83 -15.48
N GLY A 326 -14.71 6.41 -14.92
CA GLY A 326 -16.09 5.96 -15.11
C GLY A 326 -16.38 4.58 -14.52
N PHE A 327 -17.54 4.04 -14.87
CA PHE A 327 -17.95 2.69 -14.45
C PHE A 327 -17.03 1.58 -14.99
N VAL A 328 -16.42 1.78 -16.17
CA VAL A 328 -15.46 0.81 -16.71
C VAL A 328 -14.21 0.75 -15.81
N GLY A 329 -13.73 1.90 -15.34
CA GLY A 329 -12.65 1.97 -14.35
C GLY A 329 -12.99 1.21 -13.05
N ILE A 330 -14.20 1.42 -12.51
CA ILE A 330 -14.68 0.71 -11.31
C ILE A 330 -14.64 -0.81 -11.54
N ALA A 331 -15.14 -1.28 -12.68
CA ALA A 331 -15.17 -2.70 -13.02
C ALA A 331 -13.77 -3.30 -13.08
N ILE A 332 -12.80 -2.59 -13.69
CA ILE A 332 -11.41 -3.03 -13.76
C ILE A 332 -10.76 -3.07 -12.38
N VAL A 333 -11.01 -2.06 -11.52
CA VAL A 333 -10.52 -2.02 -10.14
C VAL A 333 -11.07 -3.19 -9.33
N ALA A 334 -12.38 -3.42 -9.39
CA ALA A 334 -13.02 -4.56 -8.76
C ALA A 334 -12.43 -5.89 -9.28
N ALA A 335 -12.19 -6.00 -10.58
CA ALA A 335 -11.63 -7.20 -11.21
C ALA A 335 -10.22 -7.51 -10.70
N PHE A 336 -9.31 -6.53 -10.64
CA PHE A 336 -7.95 -6.84 -10.17
C PHE A 336 -7.92 -7.16 -8.68
N LEU A 337 -8.79 -6.53 -7.87
CA LEU A 337 -8.93 -6.85 -6.45
C LEU A 337 -9.45 -8.28 -6.28
N LEU A 338 -10.49 -8.65 -7.04
CA LEU A 338 -11.06 -9.99 -7.04
C LEU A 338 -10.01 -11.04 -7.45
N VAL A 339 -9.22 -10.77 -8.50
CA VAL A 339 -8.11 -11.63 -8.93
C VAL A 339 -7.12 -11.85 -7.78
N LEU A 340 -6.71 -10.79 -7.09
CA LEU A 340 -5.78 -10.92 -5.95
C LEU A 340 -6.38 -11.74 -4.81
N ILE A 341 -7.66 -11.53 -4.47
CA ILE A 341 -8.37 -12.31 -3.45
C ILE A 341 -8.43 -13.79 -3.84
N VAL A 342 -8.90 -14.09 -5.05
CA VAL A 342 -9.05 -15.47 -5.55
C VAL A 342 -7.71 -16.18 -5.55
N VAL A 343 -6.66 -15.55 -6.10
CA VAL A 343 -5.31 -16.13 -6.11
C VAL A 343 -4.78 -16.34 -4.67
N ALA A 344 -5.02 -15.39 -3.77
CA ALA A 344 -4.61 -15.53 -2.37
C ALA A 344 -5.34 -16.69 -1.67
N VAL A 345 -6.65 -16.84 -1.89
CA VAL A 345 -7.47 -17.91 -1.27
C VAL A 345 -7.03 -19.29 -1.77
N LEU A 346 -6.83 -19.45 -3.08
CA LEU A 346 -6.45 -20.71 -3.72
C LEU A 346 -5.00 -21.15 -3.43
N ARG A 347 -4.18 -20.27 -2.85
CA ARG A 347 -2.80 -20.59 -2.48
C ARG A 347 -2.73 -21.36 -1.16
N PRO A 348 -1.80 -22.33 -1.03
CA PRO A 348 -1.56 -22.98 0.25
C PRO A 348 -1.07 -21.98 1.31
N PRO A 349 -1.38 -22.21 2.60
CA PRO A 349 -0.92 -21.36 3.68
C PRO A 349 0.61 -21.18 3.67
N SER A 350 1.05 -19.92 3.67
CA SER A 350 2.48 -19.57 3.72
C SER A 350 2.65 -18.14 4.26
N PRO A 351 3.84 -17.77 4.78
CA PRO A 351 4.10 -16.41 5.24
C PRO A 351 3.92 -15.35 4.14
N ALA A 352 4.27 -15.68 2.88
CA ALA A 352 4.09 -14.80 1.74
C ALA A 352 2.60 -14.55 1.44
N ARG A 353 1.79 -15.62 1.45
CA ARG A 353 0.33 -15.53 1.32
C ARG A 353 -0.28 -14.69 2.44
N ALA A 354 0.13 -14.91 3.69
CA ALA A 354 -0.39 -14.14 4.82
C ALA A 354 -0.08 -12.64 4.69
N CYS A 355 1.14 -12.28 4.28
CA CYS A 355 1.52 -10.89 3.97
C CYS A 355 0.67 -10.31 2.82
N ALA A 356 0.45 -11.09 1.75
CA ALA A 356 -0.40 -10.66 0.64
C ALA A 356 -1.85 -10.40 1.08
N ILE A 357 -2.44 -11.32 1.86
CA ILE A 357 -3.80 -11.19 2.39
C ILE A 357 -3.91 -9.93 3.25
N PHE A 358 -2.94 -9.68 4.15
CA PHE A 358 -2.91 -8.46 4.96
C PHE A 358 -2.93 -7.19 4.10
N LEU A 359 -2.06 -7.11 3.08
CA LEU A 359 -1.99 -5.95 2.18
C LEU A 359 -3.29 -5.76 1.40
N ILE A 360 -3.87 -6.84 0.86
CA ILE A 360 -5.13 -6.80 0.11
C ILE A 360 -6.27 -6.30 1.03
N THR A 361 -6.43 -6.89 2.21
CA THR A 361 -7.47 -6.49 3.17
C THR A 361 -7.27 -5.06 3.67
N TYR A 362 -6.02 -4.64 3.91
CA TYR A 362 -5.70 -3.26 4.28
C TYR A 362 -6.16 -2.29 3.17
N CYS A 363 -5.76 -2.54 1.93
CA CYS A 363 -6.12 -1.68 0.80
C CYS A 363 -7.63 -1.67 0.53
N LEU A 364 -8.32 -2.81 0.65
CA LEU A 364 -9.78 -2.86 0.55
C LEU A 364 -10.46 -2.01 1.62
N SER A 365 -10.01 -2.13 2.87
CA SER A 365 -10.57 -1.38 4.00
C SER A 365 -10.34 0.12 3.83
N ALA A 366 -9.13 0.50 3.41
CA ALA A 366 -8.78 1.90 3.18
C ALA A 366 -9.50 2.50 1.96
N SER A 367 -9.81 1.71 0.92
CA SER A 367 -10.39 2.19 -0.34
C SER A 367 -11.68 2.99 -0.20
N TYR A 368 -12.44 2.79 0.89
CA TYR A 368 -13.68 3.53 1.17
C TYR A 368 -13.45 4.97 1.62
N THR A 369 -12.30 5.27 2.21
CA THR A 369 -12.04 6.55 2.89
C THR A 369 -10.68 7.16 2.57
N GLU A 370 -9.96 6.54 1.63
CA GLU A 370 -8.75 7.04 0.99
C GLU A 370 -8.76 6.72 -0.51
N ALA A 371 -8.26 7.65 -1.33
CA ALA A 371 -8.10 7.47 -2.78
C ALA A 371 -6.73 6.88 -3.15
N GLY A 372 -6.64 6.25 -4.32
CA GLY A 372 -5.36 5.79 -4.88
C GLY A 372 -5.41 4.45 -5.62
N LEU A 373 -6.58 3.85 -5.85
CA LEU A 373 -6.64 2.61 -6.65
C LEU A 373 -6.68 2.83 -8.17
N GLY A 374 -6.85 4.08 -8.62
CA GLY A 374 -6.96 4.42 -10.04
C GLY A 374 -5.65 4.79 -10.74
N ASP A 375 -4.62 5.17 -9.98
CA ASP A 375 -3.39 5.79 -10.51
C ASP A 375 -2.17 5.48 -9.63
N ALA A 376 -0.98 5.95 -10.04
CA ALA A 376 0.28 5.68 -9.35
C ALA A 376 0.27 6.19 -7.89
N SER A 377 0.11 5.26 -6.94
CA SER A 377 -0.08 5.56 -5.52
C SER A 377 0.60 4.53 -4.60
N PRO A 378 0.72 4.82 -3.29
CA PRO A 378 1.17 3.84 -2.32
C PRO A 378 0.27 2.60 -2.26
N TYR A 379 -1.05 2.77 -2.49
CA TYR A 379 -2.02 1.68 -2.46
C TYR A 379 -1.80 0.67 -3.58
N LEU A 380 -1.61 1.14 -4.82
CA LEU A 380 -1.25 0.24 -5.92
C LEU A 380 0.12 -0.40 -5.71
N LEU A 381 1.05 0.27 -5.03
CA LEU A 381 2.34 -0.32 -4.71
C LEU A 381 2.24 -1.42 -3.64
N HIS A 382 1.38 -1.25 -2.62
CA HIS A 382 1.05 -2.30 -1.66
C HIS A 382 0.40 -3.52 -2.33
N LEU A 383 -0.54 -3.28 -3.26
CA LEU A 383 -1.16 -4.35 -4.03
C LEU A 383 -0.20 -5.00 -5.02
N ALA A 384 0.75 -4.25 -5.59
CA ALA A 384 1.83 -4.80 -6.41
C ALA A 384 2.77 -5.69 -5.58
N LEU A 385 3.08 -5.29 -4.35
CA LEU A 385 3.80 -6.16 -3.41
C LEU A 385 2.99 -7.42 -3.11
N ALA A 386 1.68 -7.31 -2.84
CA ALA A 386 0.82 -8.47 -2.62
C ALA A 386 0.81 -9.41 -3.84
N ALA A 387 0.62 -8.87 -5.04
CA ALA A 387 0.69 -9.61 -6.30
C ALA A 387 2.05 -10.32 -6.46
N SER A 388 3.15 -9.64 -6.13
CA SER A 388 4.49 -10.22 -6.19
C SER A 388 4.67 -11.43 -5.29
N LEU A 389 4.04 -11.44 -4.11
CA LEU A 389 4.09 -12.53 -3.14
C LEU A 389 3.21 -13.72 -3.55
N LEU A 390 2.26 -13.49 -4.46
CA LEU A 390 1.33 -14.49 -4.97
C LEU A 390 1.81 -15.18 -6.25
N VAL A 391 2.96 -14.78 -6.82
CA VAL A 391 3.55 -15.42 -8.01
C VAL A 391 4.05 -16.84 -7.71
N ARG A 392 3.83 -17.78 -8.64
CA ARG A 392 4.40 -19.14 -8.54
C ARG A 392 5.87 -19.02 -8.91
N VAL A 393 6.76 -19.24 -7.95
CA VAL A 393 8.16 -19.49 -8.25
C VAL A 393 8.22 -20.96 -8.66
N PRO A 394 8.52 -21.29 -9.94
CA PRO A 394 8.78 -22.67 -10.31
C PRO A 394 9.91 -23.18 -9.41
N ALA A 395 9.74 -24.36 -8.81
CA ALA A 395 10.89 -25.04 -8.23
C ALA A 395 11.90 -25.22 -9.37
N GLU A 396 13.16 -24.83 -9.17
CA GLU A 396 14.20 -25.25 -10.11
C GLU A 396 14.17 -26.77 -10.16
N GLU A 397 14.06 -27.32 -11.36
CA GLU A 397 14.17 -28.75 -11.61
C GLU A 397 15.50 -29.22 -11.02
N PRO A 398 15.50 -30.28 -10.19
CA PRO A 398 16.72 -30.81 -9.61
C PRO A 398 17.79 -31.03 -10.68
N GLU A 399 19.03 -30.65 -10.37
CA GLU A 399 20.15 -30.66 -11.33
C GLU A 399 20.38 -32.07 -11.94
N PHE A 400 20.01 -33.13 -11.23
CA PHE A 400 20.09 -34.52 -11.72
C PHE A 400 19.16 -34.84 -12.92
N LEU A 401 18.12 -34.03 -13.18
CA LEU A 401 17.28 -34.18 -14.38
C LEU A 401 17.85 -33.44 -15.60
N LYS A 402 18.83 -32.56 -15.40
CA LYS A 402 19.50 -31.82 -16.48
C LYS A 402 20.69 -32.56 -17.08
N GLU A 403 21.25 -33.56 -16.39
CA GLU A 403 22.34 -34.40 -16.92
C GLU A 403 21.88 -35.51 -17.87
N THR A 404 20.56 -35.73 -18.02
CA THR A 404 20.01 -36.79 -18.87
C THR A 404 19.42 -36.31 -20.20
N ALA A 405 19.69 -35.08 -20.61
CA ALA A 405 19.31 -34.52 -21.92
C ALA A 405 20.55 -33.97 -22.62
#